data_AF-A0A7H5EXW2-F1
#
_entry.id   AF-A0A7H5EXW2-F1
#
_cell.length_a   1.000
_cell.length_b   1.000
_cell.length_c   1.000
_cell.angle_alpha   90.00
_cell.angle_beta   90.00
_cell.angle_gamma   90.00
#
_symmetry.space_group_name_H-M   'P 1'
#
loop_
_entity.id
_entity.type
_entity.pdbx_description
1 polymer ?
#
loop_
_entity_poly.entity_id
_entity_poly.type
_entity_poly.pdbx_seq_one_letter_code
_entity_poly.pdbx_strand_id
1 'polypeptide(L)'
;MMKILLFLFAGTCLLAAFPAPPNQPVVTTDPLKEAAYQILEKKCNVCHRKKNPFMVFKPRNMERRAEKIYRAVFVQQRMPKQTGTPLTEEEYRTLKTWLEQQNILP
;
A
#
# COMPACT_ATOMS: atom_id res chain seq x y z
N MET A 1 55.29 29.03 29.75
CA MET A 1 55.77 28.12 28.70
C MET A 1 54.72 27.05 28.47
N MET A 2 53.93 27.16 27.40
CA MET A 2 52.79 26.28 27.13
C MET A 2 53.18 25.24 26.08
N LYS A 3 53.41 24.00 26.50
CA LYS A 3 53.64 22.86 25.60
C LYS A 3 52.29 22.45 25.01
N ILE A 4 52.07 22.81 23.75
CA ILE A 4 50.94 22.32 22.95
C ILE A 4 51.20 20.84 22.66
N LEU A 5 50.40 19.96 23.24
CA LEU A 5 50.42 18.53 22.95
C LEU A 5 49.54 18.29 21.72
N LEU A 6 50.17 18.09 20.57
CA LEU A 6 49.53 17.64 19.33
C LEU A 6 49.10 16.17 19.49
N PHE A 7 47.82 15.94 19.76
CA PHE A 7 47.23 14.60 19.65
C PHE A 7 46.90 14.32 18.18
N LEU A 8 47.82 13.65 17.49
CA LEU A 8 47.56 12.99 16.22
C LEU A 8 46.67 11.76 16.48
N PHE A 9 45.34 11.94 16.42
CA PHE A 9 44.42 10.82 16.32
C PHE A 9 44.47 10.27 14.89
N ALA A 10 45.36 9.32 14.65
CA ALA A 10 45.28 8.42 13.51
C ALA A 10 44.07 7.50 13.71
N GLY A 11 42.88 8.01 13.38
CA GLY A 11 41.63 7.25 13.42
C GLY A 11 41.64 6.18 12.33
N THR A 12 42.07 4.98 12.67
CA THR A 12 41.80 3.79 11.87
C THR A 12 40.31 3.49 11.99
N CYS A 13 39.57 3.94 10.98
CA CYS A 13 38.15 3.62 10.84
C CYS A 13 38.04 2.14 10.45
N LEU A 14 38.04 1.25 11.44
CA LEU A 14 37.61 -0.14 11.25
C LEU A 14 36.13 -0.09 10.88
N LEU A 15 35.83 -0.27 9.60
CA LEU A 15 34.50 -0.59 9.13
C LEU A 15 34.16 -1.99 9.66
N ALA A 16 33.60 -2.06 10.87
CA ALA A 16 32.95 -3.27 11.34
C ALA A 16 31.78 -3.56 10.39
N ALA A 17 31.90 -4.62 9.59
CA ALA A 17 30.80 -5.15 8.82
C ALA A 17 29.77 -5.73 9.80
N PHE A 18 28.75 -4.95 10.13
CA PHE A 18 27.60 -5.46 10.87
C PHE A 18 26.90 -6.49 9.98
N PRO A 19 26.80 -7.77 10.37
CA PRO A 19 26.01 -8.73 9.63
C PRO A 19 24.56 -8.23 9.61
N ALA A 20 23.96 -8.16 8.41
CA ALA A 20 22.56 -7.82 8.27
C ALA A 20 21.73 -8.74 9.18
N PRO A 21 20.76 -8.21 9.95
CA PRO A 21 19.99 -9.00 10.89
C PRO A 21 19.29 -10.15 10.16
N PRO A 22 19.47 -11.41 10.59
CA PRO A 22 18.73 -12.54 10.03
C PRO A 22 17.26 -12.39 10.46
N ASN A 23 16.33 -12.55 9.52
CA ASN A 23 14.90 -12.20 9.61
C ASN A 23 14.54 -10.72 9.40
N GLN A 24 14.79 -10.20 8.19
CA GLN A 24 13.80 -9.30 7.61
C GLN A 24 12.67 -10.16 7.03
N PRO A 25 11.39 -9.94 7.39
CA PRO A 25 10.30 -10.60 6.70
C PRO A 25 10.40 -10.22 5.23
N VAL A 26 10.64 -11.21 4.37
CA VAL A 26 10.56 -11.01 2.92
C VAL A 26 9.11 -10.62 2.65
N VAL A 27 8.88 -9.34 2.41
CA VAL A 27 7.57 -8.84 1.97
C VAL A 27 7.39 -9.35 0.55
N THR A 28 6.84 -10.55 0.42
CA THR A 28 6.33 -11.07 -0.85
C THR A 28 5.13 -10.20 -1.23
N THR A 29 5.38 -9.18 -2.05
CA THR A 29 4.32 -8.34 -2.60
C THR A 29 3.44 -9.19 -3.51
N ASP A 30 2.20 -9.45 -3.10
CA ASP A 30 1.18 -10.05 -3.96
C ASP A 30 0.87 -9.08 -5.12
N PRO A 31 1.21 -9.43 -6.37
CA PRO A 31 1.00 -8.55 -7.52
C PRO A 31 -0.47 -8.19 -7.74
N LEU A 32 -1.41 -9.11 -7.42
CA LEU A 32 -2.83 -8.89 -7.61
C LEU A 32 -3.37 -7.93 -6.54
N LYS A 33 -2.95 -8.08 -5.29
CA LYS A 33 -3.27 -7.13 -4.22
C LYS A 33 -2.76 -5.72 -4.56
N GLU A 34 -1.54 -5.61 -5.07
CA GLU A 34 -0.98 -4.30 -5.46
C GLU A 34 -1.76 -3.70 -6.65
N ALA A 35 -2.08 -4.49 -7.67
CA ALA A 35 -2.89 -4.04 -8.80
C ALA A 35 -4.28 -3.55 -8.34
N ALA A 36 -4.95 -4.30 -7.46
CA ALA A 36 -6.23 -3.90 -6.88
C ALA A 36 -6.10 -2.61 -6.06
N TYR A 37 -5.02 -2.45 -5.27
CA TYR A 37 -4.77 -1.23 -4.52
C TYR A 37 -4.60 -0.02 -5.44
N GLN A 38 -3.84 -0.16 -6.54
CA GLN A 38 -3.65 0.92 -7.51
C GLN A 38 -4.98 1.40 -8.11
N ILE A 39 -5.92 0.47 -8.36
CA ILE A 39 -7.28 0.82 -8.80
C ILE A 39 -8.01 1.61 -7.71
N LEU A 40 -8.03 1.12 -6.47
CA LEU A 40 -8.69 1.80 -5.35
C LEU A 40 -8.10 3.21 -5.13
N GLU A 41 -6.79 3.35 -5.25
CA GLU A 41 -6.07 4.62 -5.07
C GLU A 41 -6.40 5.64 -6.17
N LYS A 42 -6.42 5.20 -7.43
CA LYS A 42 -6.65 6.08 -8.58
C LYS A 42 -8.13 6.36 -8.85
N LYS A 43 -9.02 5.42 -8.56
CA LYS A 43 -10.45 5.48 -8.96
C LYS A 43 -11.39 5.76 -7.80
N CYS A 44 -11.08 5.27 -6.60
CA CYS A 44 -11.95 5.47 -5.43
C CYS A 44 -11.44 6.59 -4.51
N ASN A 45 -10.14 6.59 -4.20
CA ASN A 45 -9.58 7.50 -3.19
C ASN A 45 -9.55 8.96 -3.65
N VAL A 46 -9.59 9.24 -4.96
CA VAL A 46 -9.70 10.61 -5.50
C VAL A 46 -10.90 11.35 -4.89
N CYS A 47 -12.04 10.68 -4.78
CA CYS A 47 -13.24 11.24 -4.15
C CYS A 47 -13.26 11.00 -2.64
N HIS A 48 -12.83 9.83 -2.13
CA HIS A 48 -12.87 9.55 -0.70
C HIS A 48 -11.97 10.51 0.10
N ARG A 49 -10.81 10.92 -0.43
CA ARG A 49 -9.96 11.93 0.23
C ARG A 49 -10.68 13.25 0.49
N LYS A 50 -11.60 13.65 -0.40
CA LYS A 50 -12.32 14.94 -0.34
C LYS A 50 -13.67 14.83 0.35
N LYS A 51 -14.43 13.76 0.07
CA LYS A 51 -15.86 13.64 0.39
C LYS A 51 -16.18 12.59 1.46
N ASN A 52 -15.30 11.61 1.69
CA ASN A 52 -15.49 10.60 2.73
C ASN A 52 -14.14 10.03 3.23
N PRO A 53 -13.38 10.81 4.02
CA PRO A 53 -12.03 10.42 4.46
C PRO A 53 -11.99 9.09 5.23
N PHE A 54 -13.10 8.72 5.90
CA PHE A 54 -13.23 7.46 6.62
C PHE A 54 -13.28 6.21 5.72
N MET A 55 -13.41 6.40 4.40
CA MET A 55 -13.40 5.34 3.39
C MET A 55 -12.16 5.37 2.48
N VAL A 56 -11.10 6.08 2.85
CA VAL A 56 -9.82 6.00 2.12
C VAL A 56 -9.19 4.62 2.30
N PHE A 57 -8.94 3.95 1.18
CA PHE A 57 -8.31 2.63 1.12
C PHE A 57 -6.79 2.76 1.20
N LYS A 58 -6.16 1.81 1.88
CA LYS A 58 -4.70 1.68 2.05
C LYS A 58 -4.33 0.19 1.95
N PRO A 59 -3.08 -0.18 1.62
CA PRO A 59 -2.69 -1.59 1.50
C PRO A 59 -2.92 -2.40 2.79
N ARG A 60 -2.90 -1.74 3.95
CA ARG A 60 -3.13 -2.32 5.27
C ARG A 60 -4.60 -2.45 5.69
N ASN A 61 -5.53 -1.86 4.94
CA ASN A 61 -6.94 -1.81 5.34
C ASN A 61 -7.93 -2.28 4.26
N MET A 62 -7.43 -2.59 3.06
CA MET A 62 -8.28 -2.91 1.92
C MET A 62 -9.00 -4.25 2.11
N GLU A 63 -8.34 -5.28 2.68
CA GLU A 63 -8.98 -6.57 2.95
C GLU A 63 -10.14 -6.41 3.94
N ARG A 64 -9.92 -5.68 5.05
CA ARG A 64 -10.97 -5.40 6.05
C ARG A 64 -12.18 -4.64 5.48
N ARG A 65 -12.01 -3.98 4.33
CA ARG A 65 -13.07 -3.22 3.65
C ARG A 65 -13.57 -3.89 2.37
N ALA A 66 -13.05 -5.06 2.03
CA ALA A 66 -13.33 -5.73 0.77
C ALA A 66 -14.83 -6.04 0.60
N GLU A 67 -15.55 -6.38 1.68
CA GLU A 67 -17.00 -6.58 1.65
C GLU A 67 -17.78 -5.30 1.31
N LYS A 68 -17.28 -4.14 1.77
CA LYS A 68 -17.86 -2.83 1.41
C LYS A 68 -17.53 -2.45 -0.03
N ILE A 69 -16.34 -2.80 -0.51
CA ILE A 69 -15.95 -2.59 -1.92
C ILE A 69 -16.86 -3.42 -2.82
N TYR A 70 -16.98 -4.73 -2.55
CA TYR A 70 -17.81 -5.65 -3.31
C TYR A 70 -19.26 -5.15 -3.43
N ARG A 71 -19.90 -4.86 -2.28
CA ARG A 71 -21.27 -4.36 -2.27
C ARG A 71 -21.44 -3.04 -3.02
N ALA A 72 -20.52 -2.08 -2.86
CA ALA A 72 -20.68 -0.77 -3.47
C ALA A 72 -20.45 -0.77 -4.99
N VAL A 73 -19.52 -1.60 -5.47
CA VAL A 73 -19.08 -1.64 -6.88
C VAL A 73 -19.88 -2.65 -7.70
N PHE A 74 -20.06 -3.88 -7.19
CA PHE A 74 -20.61 -4.98 -7.99
C PHE A 74 -22.08 -5.27 -7.71
N VAL A 75 -22.54 -5.07 -6.47
CA VAL A 75 -23.94 -5.34 -6.09
C VAL A 75 -24.81 -4.11 -6.31
N GLN A 76 -24.45 -2.99 -5.68
CA GLN A 76 -25.23 -1.75 -5.71
C GLN A 76 -24.87 -0.84 -6.88
N GLN A 77 -23.71 -1.09 -7.53
CA GLN A 77 -23.21 -0.32 -8.67
C GLN A 77 -23.25 1.21 -8.45
N ARG A 78 -23.09 1.65 -7.20
CA ARG A 78 -23.16 3.06 -6.79
C ARG A 78 -21.78 3.73 -6.70
N MET A 79 -20.72 2.95 -6.93
CA MET A 79 -19.32 3.36 -6.94
C MET A 79 -18.61 2.71 -8.15
N PRO A 80 -17.70 3.42 -8.85
CA PRO A 80 -17.38 4.84 -8.66
C PRO A 80 -18.59 5.76 -8.94
N LYS A 81 -18.64 6.93 -8.31
CA LYS A 81 -19.68 7.92 -8.62
C LYS A 81 -19.54 8.39 -10.06
N GLN A 82 -20.64 8.80 -10.71
CA GLN A 82 -20.62 9.40 -12.06
C GLN A 82 -19.69 10.62 -12.17
N THR A 83 -19.52 11.37 -11.07
CA THR A 83 -18.56 12.49 -10.99
C THR A 83 -17.11 12.04 -10.78
N GLY A 84 -16.87 10.75 -10.59
CA GLY A 84 -15.55 10.14 -10.46
C GLY A 84 -15.14 9.47 -11.77
N THR A 85 -13.93 8.93 -11.80
CA THR A 85 -13.42 8.22 -12.97
C THR A 85 -13.99 6.80 -13.00
N PRO A 86 -14.70 6.39 -14.07
CA PRO A 86 -15.17 5.02 -14.22
C PRO A 86 -14.02 4.01 -14.20
N LEU A 87 -14.36 2.77 -13.82
CA LEU A 87 -13.48 1.63 -14.01
C LEU A 87 -13.54 1.17 -15.47
N THR A 88 -12.39 0.81 -16.03
CA THR A 88 -12.35 0.05 -17.29
C THR A 88 -12.75 -1.40 -17.02
N GLU A 89 -13.05 -2.15 -18.08
CA GLU A 89 -13.37 -3.59 -17.95
C GLU A 89 -12.23 -4.39 -17.30
N GLU A 90 -10.98 -4.07 -17.66
CA GLU A 90 -9.81 -4.70 -17.07
C GLU A 90 -9.67 -4.37 -15.57
N GLU A 91 -9.95 -3.13 -15.17
CA GLU A 91 -9.94 -2.74 -13.76
C GLU A 91 -11.08 -3.42 -12.99
N TYR A 92 -12.26 -3.55 -13.58
CA TYR A 92 -13.37 -4.32 -13.01
C TYR A 92 -12.97 -5.77 -12.77
N ARG A 93 -12.40 -6.44 -13.78
CA ARG A 93 -11.93 -7.82 -13.66
C ARG A 93 -10.86 -7.96 -12.59
N THR A 94 -9.86 -7.10 -12.61
CA THR A 94 -8.76 -7.12 -11.62
C THR A 94 -9.29 -6.97 -10.19
N LEU A 95 -10.19 -6.01 -9.97
CA LEU A 95 -10.77 -5.77 -8.66
C LEU A 95 -11.68 -6.93 -8.23
N LYS A 96 -12.44 -7.53 -9.17
CA LYS A 96 -13.27 -8.70 -8.91
C LYS A 96 -12.40 -9.89 -8.50
N THR A 97 -11.38 -10.24 -9.29
CA THR A 97 -10.47 -11.36 -9.01
C THR A 97 -9.81 -11.23 -7.64
N TRP A 98 -9.37 -10.02 -7.27
CA TRP A 98 -8.82 -9.78 -5.94
C TRP A 98 -9.86 -9.99 -4.82
N LEU A 99 -11.11 -9.58 -5.02
CA LEU A 99 -12.20 -9.79 -4.04
C LEU A 99 -12.56 -11.27 -3.85
N GLU A 100 -12.46 -12.11 -4.89
CA GLU A 100 -12.75 -13.54 -4.78
C GLU A 100 -11.75 -14.23 -3.84
N GLN A 101 -10.49 -13.82 -3.87
CA GLN A 101 -9.46 -14.32 -2.95
C GLN A 101 -9.70 -13.95 -1.48
N GLN A 102 -10.58 -12.98 -1.21
CA GLN A 102 -10.91 -12.58 0.15
C GLN A 102 -12.01 -13.45 0.77
N ASN A 103 -12.53 -14.45 0.04
CA ASN A 103 -13.70 -15.26 0.43
C ASN A 103 -14.95 -14.41 0.72
N ILE A 104 -15.15 -13.36 -0.08
CA ILE A 104 -16.24 -12.38 0.08
C ILE A 104 -17.34 -12.58 -0.96
N LEU A 105 -17.04 -13.31 -2.03
CA LEU A 105 -18.07 -13.72 -2.98
C LEU A 105 -18.86 -14.91 -2.40
N PRO A 106 -20.21 -14.89 -2.48
CA PRO A 106 -21.03 -16.06 -2.18
C PRO A 106 -20.79 -17.21 -3.16
#